data_AF-A0A933BU17-F1
#
_entry.id   AF-A0A933BU17-F1
#
_cell.length_a   1.000
_cell.length_b   1.000
_cell.length_c   1.000
_cell.angle_alpha   90.00
_cell.angle_beta   90.00
_cell.angle_gamma   90.00
#
_symmetry.space_group_name_H-M   'P 1'
#
loop_
_entity.id
_entity.type
_entity.pdbx_description
1 polymer ?
#
loop_
_entity_poly.entity_id
_entity_poly.type
_entity_poly.pdbx_seq_one_letter_code
_entity_poly.pdbx_strand_id
1 'polypeptide(L)'
;MRESQIQIITFAFAATLLLTGIVLVWTGQAGFAAVFAIFVPAFVLVLAGILGPARIKDLLGRKPARVPGPQGGERHYASELERNLCLIIADDFPPPSLTRDGQGYARAAENRSDEQRSPEDYLILATLAWRSRHFEQALKYVFSGLTLEPGDRRVLAYLRHRLGTVLQTMPVEETAVNCYHEAIKLNPQFSWPHNSLGLTYRYHKNFAEADKEFQEAIRLYPENTRPHYNLAVSYFMQKRFPDAEKKFREILQMDPQCYRAHNRLGLIHLEQGRTDKAEEEFKEALKIEPNYAKAQKNLLPLLQEKEKKAEEQKQRELEREKARAKEKEKEKEKKK
;
A
#
# COMPACT_ATOMS: atom_id res chain seq x y z
N MET A 1 4.28 20.65 19.35
CA MET A 1 5.63 20.48 19.94
C MET A 1 5.79 21.55 21.01
N ARG A 2 6.35 21.24 22.19
CA ARG A 2 6.64 22.28 23.19
C ARG A 2 7.69 23.24 22.63
N GLU A 3 7.56 24.55 22.88
CA GLU A 3 8.48 25.59 22.38
C GLU A 3 9.95 25.28 22.63
N SER A 4 10.25 24.59 23.75
CA SER A 4 11.59 24.13 24.09
C SER A 4 12.19 23.16 23.07
N GLN A 5 11.39 22.33 22.39
CA GLN A 5 11.89 21.43 21.36
C GLN A 5 12.18 22.15 20.05
N ILE A 6 11.39 23.17 19.71
CA ILE A 6 11.65 24.02 18.55
C ILE A 6 12.96 24.77 18.76
N GLN A 7 13.19 25.35 19.94
CA GLN A 7 14.44 26.03 20.28
C GLN A 7 15.66 25.11 20.18
N ILE A 8 15.58 23.88 20.67
CA ILE A 8 16.68 22.91 20.57
C ILE A 8 16.97 22.56 19.10
N ILE A 9 15.93 22.37 18.29
CA ILE A 9 16.08 22.10 16.84
C ILE A 9 16.71 23.30 16.13
N THR A 10 16.27 24.52 16.43
CA THR A 10 16.82 25.74 15.84
C THR A 10 18.28 25.94 16.22
N PHE A 11 18.65 25.69 17.48
CA PHE A 11 20.04 25.77 17.94
C PHE A 11 20.93 24.71 17.29
N ALA A 12 20.46 23.46 17.19
CA ALA A 12 21.21 22.38 16.54
C ALA A 12 21.40 22.64 15.04
N PHE A 13 20.40 23.20 14.36
CA PHE A 13 20.48 23.58 12.95
C PHE A 13 21.46 24.73 12.74
N ALA A 14 21.39 25.77 13.57
CA ALA A 14 22.31 26.90 13.52
C ALA A 14 23.76 26.47 13.79
N ALA A 15 24.01 25.62 14.79
CA ALA A 15 25.34 25.10 15.10
C ALA A 15 25.91 24.24 13.96
N THR A 16 25.06 23.44 13.29
CA THR A 16 25.48 22.60 12.17
C THR A 16 25.86 23.45 10.96
N LEU A 17 25.05 24.47 10.63
CA LEU A 17 25.36 25.42 9.54
C LEU A 17 26.68 26.15 9.80
N LEU A 18 26.90 26.57 11.04
CA LEU A 18 28.10 27.30 11.46
C LEU A 18 29.35 26.42 11.36
N LEU A 19 29.26 25.16 11.80
CA LEU A 19 30.34 24.17 11.64
C LEU A 19 30.62 23.83 10.18
N THR A 20 29.59 23.66 9.34
CA THR A 20 29.79 23.44 7.90
C THR A 20 30.42 24.65 7.22
N GLY A 21 30.06 25.87 7.62
CA GLY A 21 30.67 27.10 7.12
C GLY A 21 32.16 27.20 7.49
N ILE A 22 32.52 26.87 8.73
CA ILE A 22 33.92 26.85 9.19
C ILE A 22 34.74 25.82 8.40
N VAL A 23 34.21 24.61 8.20
CA VAL A 23 34.91 23.56 7.44
C VAL A 23 35.08 23.96 5.97
N LEU A 24 34.08 24.59 5.36
CA LEU A 24 34.16 25.10 3.98
C LEU A 24 35.24 26.16 3.77
N VAL A 25 35.41 27.05 4.75
CA VAL A 25 36.47 28.08 4.74
C VAL A 25 37.86 27.43 4.86
N TRP A 26 37.98 26.34 5.62
CA TRP A 26 39.26 25.66 5.85
C TRP A 26 39.71 24.74 4.72
N THR A 27 38.79 24.08 4.02
CA THR A 27 39.15 23.03 3.04
C THR A 27 39.01 23.44 1.57
N GLY A 28 38.41 24.61 1.28
CA GLY A 28 38.09 25.03 -0.09
C GLY A 28 37.08 24.11 -0.80
N GLN A 29 36.83 24.34 -2.10
CA GLN A 29 35.80 23.65 -2.90
C GLN A 29 35.98 22.12 -2.96
N ALA A 30 37.18 21.59 -2.74
CA ALA A 30 37.46 20.15 -2.76
C ALA A 30 36.89 19.38 -1.56
N GLY A 31 36.58 20.06 -0.44
CA GLY A 31 35.96 19.44 0.75
C GLY A 31 34.43 19.33 0.69
N PHE A 32 33.77 19.97 -0.28
CA PHE A 32 32.31 20.08 -0.35
C PHE A 32 31.63 18.71 -0.50
N ALA A 33 32.19 17.83 -1.33
CA ALA A 33 31.64 16.50 -1.58
C ALA A 33 31.80 15.55 -0.38
N ALA A 34 32.91 15.64 0.36
CA ALA A 34 33.17 14.82 1.53
C ALA A 34 32.26 15.19 2.71
N VAL A 35 32.01 16.49 2.92
CA VAL A 35 31.10 16.98 3.96
C VAL A 35 29.65 16.61 3.62
N PHE A 36 29.22 16.74 2.35
CA PHE A 36 27.88 16.32 1.93
C PHE A 36 27.66 14.80 2.06
N ALA A 37 28.65 13.99 1.72
CA ALA A 37 28.57 12.54 1.79
C ALA A 37 28.49 11.99 3.22
N ILE A 38 29.00 12.72 4.22
CA ILE A 38 28.99 12.29 5.63
C ILE A 38 27.80 12.89 6.38
N PHE A 39 27.50 14.17 6.14
CA PHE A 39 26.48 14.88 6.93
C PHE A 39 25.06 14.69 6.42
N VAL A 40 24.82 14.47 5.12
CA VAL A 40 23.46 14.19 4.63
C VAL A 40 22.95 12.84 5.14
N PRO A 41 23.72 11.75 5.13
CA PRO A 41 23.29 10.49 5.75
C PRO A 41 23.14 10.61 7.27
N ALA A 42 24.04 11.32 7.96
CA ALA A 42 23.92 11.56 9.40
C ALA A 42 22.67 12.39 9.74
N PHE A 43 22.32 13.39 8.93
CA PHE A 43 21.11 14.20 9.09
C PHE A 43 19.83 13.41 8.77
N VAL A 44 19.87 12.54 7.76
CA VAL A 44 18.79 11.57 7.46
C VAL A 44 18.65 10.55 8.59
N LEU A 45 19.75 10.11 9.20
CA LEU A 45 19.75 9.21 10.36
C LEU A 45 19.29 9.90 11.65
N VAL A 46 19.56 11.20 11.81
CA VAL A 46 19.04 12.01 12.93
C VAL A 46 17.55 12.30 12.74
N LEU A 47 17.09 12.60 11.52
CA LEU A 47 15.65 12.69 11.20
C LEU A 47 14.95 11.33 11.37
N ALA A 48 15.58 10.23 10.96
CA ALA A 48 15.12 8.87 11.23
C ALA A 48 15.18 8.52 12.73
N GLY A 49 16.11 9.11 13.48
CA GLY A 49 16.28 8.93 14.93
C GLY A 49 15.29 9.73 15.78
N ILE A 50 14.81 10.89 15.29
CA ILE A 50 13.76 11.69 15.95
C ILE A 50 12.40 10.96 15.94
N LEU A 51 12.21 10.02 15.02
CA LEU A 51 11.09 9.06 14.94
C LEU A 51 11.59 7.61 14.94
N GLY A 52 12.65 7.33 15.69
CA GLY A 52 13.23 5.99 15.74
C GLY A 52 12.30 4.98 16.44
N PRO A 53 12.48 3.68 16.17
CA PRO A 53 11.76 2.59 16.86
C PRO A 53 11.85 2.68 18.39
N ALA A 54 12.87 3.35 18.95
CA ALA A 54 12.96 3.63 20.39
C ALA A 54 11.84 4.53 20.93
N ARG A 55 11.39 5.54 20.18
CA ARG A 55 10.28 6.44 20.58
C ARG A 55 8.92 5.75 20.44
N ILE A 56 8.77 4.90 19.42
CA ILE A 56 7.61 4.01 19.27
C ILE A 56 7.59 2.98 20.38
N LYS A 57 8.74 2.40 20.74
CA LYS A 57 8.90 1.46 21.87
C LYS A 57 8.65 2.14 23.22
N ASP A 58 9.04 3.40 23.40
CA ASP A 58 8.71 4.21 24.58
C ASP A 58 7.20 4.53 24.63
N LEU A 59 6.58 4.86 23.50
CA LEU A 59 5.11 5.01 23.40
C LEU A 59 4.37 3.69 23.69
N LEU A 60 4.87 2.56 23.19
CA LEU A 60 4.32 1.22 23.44
C LEU A 60 4.57 0.74 24.87
N GLY A 61 5.67 1.17 25.50
CA GLY A 61 6.08 0.78 26.86
C GLY A 61 5.42 1.61 27.97
N ARG A 62 4.91 2.81 27.63
CA ARG A 62 4.09 3.60 28.55
C ARG A 62 2.68 3.03 28.57
N LYS A 63 2.21 2.55 29.73
CA LYS A 63 0.76 2.43 29.95
C LYS A 63 0.16 3.81 29.67
N PRO A 64 -0.82 3.94 28.76
CA PRO A 64 -1.40 5.24 28.52
C PRO A 64 -1.98 5.76 29.83
N ALA A 65 -1.68 7.02 30.14
CA ALA A 65 -2.24 7.65 31.32
C ALA A 65 -3.77 7.57 31.20
N ARG A 66 -4.43 7.01 32.22
CA ARG A 66 -5.89 6.94 32.26
C ARG A 66 -6.41 8.37 32.11
N VAL A 67 -7.09 8.67 31.01
CA VAL A 67 -7.71 9.98 30.82
C VAL A 67 -8.69 10.15 31.99
N PRO A 68 -8.57 11.21 32.82
CA PRO A 68 -9.51 11.43 33.91
C PRO A 68 -10.95 11.34 33.41
N GLY A 69 -11.84 10.75 34.22
CA GLY A 69 -13.27 10.81 33.95
C GLY A 69 -13.71 12.28 33.79
N PRO A 70 -14.75 12.55 32.98
CA PRO A 70 -15.07 13.91 32.59
C PRO A 70 -15.34 14.82 33.79
N GLN A 71 -14.68 15.98 33.81
CA GLN A 71 -15.04 17.09 34.69
C GLN A 71 -16.03 17.99 33.94
N GLY A 72 -17.32 17.63 33.96
CA GLY A 72 -18.39 18.53 33.50
C GLY A 72 -19.00 18.28 32.11
N GLY A 73 -19.10 17.04 31.65
CA GLY A 73 -19.92 16.67 30.48
C GLY A 73 -19.93 15.16 30.23
N GLU A 74 -21.05 14.58 29.80
CA GLU A 74 -21.10 13.15 29.46
C GLU A 74 -20.26 12.88 28.20
N ARG A 75 -19.46 11.80 28.22
CA ARG A 75 -18.80 11.31 27.00
C ARG A 75 -19.88 11.01 25.96
N HIS A 76 -19.62 11.37 24.70
CA HIS A 76 -20.48 10.88 23.62
C HIS A 76 -20.37 9.35 23.59
N TYR A 77 -21.46 8.63 23.81
CA TYR A 77 -21.51 7.20 23.57
C TYR A 77 -22.27 6.96 22.28
N ALA A 78 -21.61 6.34 21.30
CA ALA A 78 -22.28 5.96 20.07
C ALA A 78 -23.40 4.96 20.39
N SER A 79 -24.61 5.28 19.91
CA SER A 79 -25.71 4.33 19.81
C SER A 79 -25.26 3.08 19.04
N GLU A 80 -25.99 1.96 19.16
CA GLU A 80 -25.64 0.74 18.43
C GLU A 80 -25.58 0.97 16.91
N LEU A 81 -26.52 1.77 16.39
CA LEU A 81 -26.55 2.15 14.97
C LEU A 81 -25.31 2.97 14.57
N GLU A 82 -24.97 4.01 15.33
CA GLU A 82 -23.78 4.83 15.08
C GLU A 82 -22.51 4.00 15.17
N ARG A 83 -22.43 3.09 16.15
CA ARG A 83 -21.29 2.19 16.33
C ARG A 83 -21.12 1.26 15.13
N ASN A 84 -22.19 0.63 14.67
CA ASN A 84 -22.16 -0.22 13.47
C ASN A 84 -21.71 0.58 12.25
N LEU A 85 -22.20 1.82 12.09
CA LEU A 85 -21.79 2.71 11.02
C LEU A 85 -20.30 3.09 11.13
N CYS A 86 -19.81 3.39 12.33
CA CYS A 86 -18.38 3.66 12.57
C CYS A 86 -17.50 2.46 12.19
N LEU A 87 -17.91 1.24 12.52
CA LEU A 87 -17.16 0.04 12.13
C LEU A 87 -17.11 -0.12 10.60
N ILE A 88 -18.23 0.11 9.90
CA ILE A 88 -18.27 0.07 8.43
C ILE A 88 -17.36 1.15 7.83
N ILE A 89 -17.38 2.38 8.35
CA ILE A 89 -16.50 3.45 7.90
C ILE A 89 -15.02 3.11 8.16
N ALA A 90 -14.75 2.43 9.27
CA ALA A 90 -13.42 2.04 9.71
C ALA A 90 -12.81 0.86 8.94
N ASP A 91 -13.61 0.11 8.18
CA ASP A 91 -13.11 -0.92 7.25
C ASP A 91 -12.05 -0.34 6.33
N ASP A 92 -11.08 -1.12 5.87
CA ASP A 92 -10.03 -0.54 5.02
C ASP A 92 -10.58 0.01 3.69
N PHE A 93 -11.72 -0.53 3.22
CA PHE A 93 -12.41 -0.16 1.98
C PHE A 93 -13.93 -0.06 2.21
N PRO A 94 -14.41 1.04 2.79
CA PRO A 94 -15.84 1.25 2.94
C PRO A 94 -16.46 1.52 1.56
N PRO A 95 -17.78 1.29 1.40
CA PRO A 95 -18.50 1.72 0.21
C PRO A 95 -18.24 3.20 -0.11
N PRO A 96 -18.09 3.59 -1.38
CA PRO A 96 -17.82 4.99 -1.75
C PRO A 96 -18.85 5.98 -1.19
N SER A 97 -20.12 5.58 -1.12
CA SER A 97 -21.20 6.36 -0.51
C SER A 97 -20.92 6.72 0.94
N LEU A 98 -20.35 5.79 1.71
CA LEU A 98 -20.04 5.94 3.13
C LEU A 98 -18.69 6.63 3.38
N THR A 99 -17.89 6.88 2.35
CA THR A 99 -16.63 7.63 2.49
C THR A 99 -16.90 9.11 2.79
N ARG A 100 -17.95 9.70 2.17
CA ARG A 100 -18.38 11.07 2.46
C ARG A 100 -18.97 11.18 3.86
N ASP A 101 -19.78 10.21 4.26
CA ASP A 101 -20.36 10.16 5.61
C ASP A 101 -19.27 9.98 6.65
N GLY A 102 -18.26 9.14 6.37
CA GLY A 102 -17.07 8.98 7.19
C GLY A 102 -16.30 10.29 7.43
N GLN A 103 -16.18 11.15 6.41
CA GLN A 103 -15.61 12.49 6.58
C GLN A 103 -16.50 13.39 7.46
N GLY A 104 -17.82 13.29 7.35
CA GLY A 104 -18.76 13.99 8.21
C GLY A 104 -18.62 13.57 9.67
N TYR A 105 -18.60 12.26 9.94
CA TYR A 105 -18.37 11.70 11.28
C TYR A 105 -17.03 12.13 11.85
N ALA A 106 -15.96 12.10 11.03
CA ALA A 106 -14.65 12.53 11.48
C ALA A 106 -14.62 14.02 11.83
N ARG A 107 -15.23 14.90 11.02
CA ARG A 107 -15.33 16.33 11.36
C ARG A 107 -16.10 16.56 12.65
N ALA A 108 -17.20 15.83 12.85
CA ALA A 108 -17.94 15.89 14.11
C ALA A 108 -17.07 15.45 15.29
N ALA A 109 -16.30 14.36 15.13
CA ALA A 109 -15.36 13.87 16.13
C ALA A 109 -14.20 14.86 16.40
N GLU A 110 -13.68 15.54 15.38
CA GLU A 110 -12.64 16.57 15.52
C GLU A 110 -13.14 17.78 16.31
N ASN A 111 -14.41 18.16 16.14
CA ASN A 111 -15.03 19.28 16.86
C ASN A 111 -15.32 18.97 18.34
N ARG A 112 -15.33 17.69 18.74
CA ARG A 112 -15.46 17.29 20.16
C ARG A 112 -14.14 17.51 20.91
N SER A 113 -14.23 17.90 22.17
CA SER A 113 -13.05 17.92 23.06
C SER A 113 -12.54 16.49 23.32
N ASP A 114 -11.29 16.34 23.78
CA ASP A 114 -10.73 15.01 24.09
C ASP A 114 -11.51 14.28 25.19
N GLU A 115 -12.13 15.02 26.10
CA GLU A 115 -13.00 14.48 27.16
C GLU A 115 -14.34 13.98 26.61
N GLN A 116 -14.81 14.53 25.50
CA GLN A 116 -16.10 14.19 24.88
C GLN A 116 -16.00 13.06 23.86
N ARG A 117 -14.80 12.80 23.30
CA ARG A 117 -14.58 11.78 22.27
C ARG A 117 -14.81 10.36 22.81
N SER A 118 -15.47 9.56 21.98
CA SER A 118 -15.70 8.14 22.17
C SER A 118 -14.54 7.29 21.62
N PRO A 119 -14.44 6.01 22.00
CA PRO A 119 -13.53 5.07 21.32
C PRO A 119 -13.80 4.96 19.80
N GLU A 120 -15.06 5.03 19.39
CA GLU A 120 -15.50 5.01 18.00
C GLU A 120 -15.01 6.25 17.23
N ASP A 121 -15.08 7.43 17.86
CA ASP A 121 -14.55 8.67 17.30
C ASP A 121 -13.05 8.53 17.02
N TYR A 122 -12.30 8.04 18.02
CA TYR A 122 -10.87 7.80 17.86
C TYR A 122 -10.56 6.75 16.80
N LEU A 123 -11.39 5.72 16.64
CA LEU A 123 -11.24 4.73 15.56
C LEU A 123 -11.41 5.37 14.17
N ILE A 124 -12.40 6.25 13.99
CA ILE A 124 -12.63 6.96 12.73
C ILE A 124 -11.48 7.91 12.44
N LEU A 125 -11.10 8.73 13.42
CA LEU A 125 -9.98 9.68 13.30
C LEU A 125 -8.67 8.95 12.97
N ALA A 126 -8.39 7.84 13.65
CA ALA A 126 -7.23 7.00 13.36
C ALA A 126 -7.26 6.45 11.94
N THR A 127 -8.41 5.96 11.49
CA THR A 127 -8.56 5.38 10.16
C THR A 127 -8.36 6.42 9.06
N LEU A 128 -8.96 7.60 9.20
CA LEU A 128 -8.76 8.66 8.21
C LEU A 128 -7.34 9.21 8.22
N ALA A 129 -6.75 9.43 9.40
CA ALA A 129 -5.36 9.86 9.50
C ALA A 129 -4.41 8.84 8.82
N TRP A 130 -4.64 7.53 9.01
CA TRP A 130 -3.87 6.48 8.34
C TRP A 130 -4.05 6.51 6.82
N ARG A 131 -5.28 6.63 6.31
CA ARG A 131 -5.56 6.74 4.86
C ARG A 131 -4.88 7.95 4.23
N SER A 132 -4.86 9.07 4.96
CA SER A 132 -4.16 10.31 4.58
C SER A 132 -2.64 10.25 4.80
N ARG A 133 -2.10 9.10 5.22
CA ARG A 133 -0.66 8.88 5.50
C ARG A 133 -0.09 9.72 6.63
N HIS A 134 -0.94 10.25 7.51
CA HIS A 134 -0.55 10.92 8.75
C HIS A 134 -0.35 9.89 9.88
N PHE A 135 0.65 9.01 9.72
CA PHE A 135 0.81 7.81 10.57
C PHE A 135 1.03 8.10 12.05
N GLU A 136 1.73 9.19 12.39
CA GLU A 136 1.90 9.60 13.79
C GLU A 136 0.58 10.02 14.44
N GLN A 137 -0.23 10.78 13.70
CA GLN A 137 -1.53 11.23 14.18
C GLN A 137 -2.49 10.04 14.31
N ALA A 138 -2.46 9.12 13.33
CA ALA A 138 -3.20 7.87 13.41
C ALA A 138 -2.81 7.07 14.66
N LEU A 139 -1.52 6.92 14.93
CA LEU A 139 -1.02 6.21 16.11
C LEU A 139 -1.52 6.83 17.41
N LYS A 140 -1.47 8.17 17.52
CA LYS A 140 -2.02 8.90 18.68
C LYS A 140 -3.50 8.61 18.88
N TYR A 141 -4.31 8.71 17.83
CA TYR A 141 -5.74 8.44 17.92
C TYR A 141 -6.04 6.99 18.30
N VAL A 142 -5.32 6.01 17.74
CA VAL A 142 -5.47 4.60 18.13
C VAL A 142 -5.19 4.41 19.63
N PHE A 143 -4.09 4.96 20.13
CA PHE A 143 -3.78 4.87 21.56
C PHE A 143 -4.83 5.55 22.42
N SER A 144 -5.30 6.75 22.05
CA SER A 144 -6.39 7.43 22.76
C SER A 144 -7.64 6.55 22.83
N GLY A 145 -8.07 5.96 21.70
CA GLY A 145 -9.21 5.05 21.67
C GLY A 145 -9.03 3.80 22.54
N LEU A 146 -7.84 3.19 22.53
CA LEU A 146 -7.53 2.02 23.35
C LEU A 146 -7.50 2.34 24.86
N THR A 147 -7.06 3.55 25.22
CA THR A 147 -6.96 4.02 26.62
C THR A 147 -8.33 4.16 27.27
N LEU A 148 -9.36 4.41 26.46
CA LEU A 148 -10.73 4.52 26.93
C LEU A 148 -11.39 3.16 27.24
N GLU A 149 -10.69 2.05 26.99
CA GLU A 149 -11.18 0.68 27.25
C GLU A 149 -12.59 0.44 26.65
N PRO A 150 -12.71 0.40 25.30
CA PRO A 150 -14.00 0.25 24.64
C PRO A 150 -14.75 -0.98 25.15
N GLY A 151 -15.99 -0.77 25.63
CA GLY A 151 -16.84 -1.86 26.12
C GLY A 151 -17.28 -2.84 25.02
N ASP A 152 -17.40 -2.36 23.78
CA ASP A 152 -17.67 -3.23 22.63
C ASP A 152 -16.37 -3.84 22.09
N ARG A 153 -16.30 -5.17 22.17
CA ARG A 153 -15.16 -5.98 21.71
C ARG A 153 -14.87 -5.79 20.23
N ARG A 154 -15.86 -5.46 19.39
CA ARG A 154 -15.68 -5.17 17.96
C ARG A 154 -14.85 -3.89 17.77
N VAL A 155 -15.19 -2.83 18.48
CA VAL A 155 -14.45 -1.55 18.43
C VAL A 155 -13.01 -1.76 18.90
N LEU A 156 -12.83 -2.52 19.97
CA LEU A 156 -11.50 -2.90 20.45
C LEU A 156 -10.72 -3.70 19.40
N ALA A 157 -11.35 -4.68 18.73
CA ALA A 157 -10.72 -5.45 17.65
C ALA A 157 -10.28 -4.55 16.48
N TYR A 158 -11.13 -3.61 16.06
CA TYR A 158 -10.80 -2.64 15.01
C TYR A 158 -9.66 -1.71 15.40
N LEU A 159 -9.64 -1.20 16.64
CA LEU A 159 -8.52 -0.39 17.13
C LEU A 159 -7.21 -1.18 17.17
N ARG A 160 -7.22 -2.46 17.57
CA ARG A 160 -6.05 -3.34 17.54
C ARG A 160 -5.58 -3.62 16.11
N HIS A 161 -6.49 -3.91 15.19
CA HIS A 161 -6.15 -4.03 13.77
C HIS A 161 -5.57 -2.75 13.19
N ARG A 162 -6.17 -1.59 13.50
CA ARG A 162 -5.66 -0.29 13.05
C ARG A 162 -4.29 0.00 13.64
N LEU A 163 -4.04 -0.37 14.90
CA LEU A 163 -2.70 -0.29 15.52
C LEU A 163 -1.68 -1.10 14.70
N GLY A 164 -1.99 -2.37 14.43
CA GLY A 164 -1.13 -3.22 13.61
C GLY A 164 -0.86 -2.63 12.22
N THR A 165 -1.91 -2.08 11.58
CA THR A 165 -1.80 -1.49 10.25
C THR A 165 -0.93 -0.23 10.23
N VAL A 166 -1.02 0.61 11.27
CA VAL A 166 -0.15 1.78 11.42
C VAL A 166 1.29 1.33 11.71
N LEU A 167 1.49 0.35 12.59
CA LEU A 167 2.81 -0.16 12.95
C LEU A 167 3.53 -0.86 11.79
N GLN A 168 2.82 -1.53 10.88
CA GLN A 168 3.39 -2.08 9.65
C GLN A 168 4.04 -1.02 8.75
N THR A 169 3.55 0.22 8.80
CA THR A 169 4.15 1.33 8.03
C THR A 169 5.40 1.89 8.70
N MET A 170 5.72 1.41 9.90
CA MET A 170 6.87 1.80 10.70
C MET A 170 7.87 0.63 10.79
N PRO A 171 9.15 0.87 11.11
CA PRO A 171 10.18 -0.17 11.17
C PRO A 171 10.08 -1.09 12.42
N VAL A 172 8.87 -1.42 12.88
CA VAL A 172 8.59 -2.16 14.13
C VAL A 172 7.58 -3.29 13.90
N GLU A 173 7.94 -4.22 13.01
CA GLU A 173 7.00 -5.17 12.39
C GLU A 173 6.50 -6.31 13.31
N GLU A 174 7.33 -6.78 14.25
CA GLU A 174 6.94 -7.84 15.21
C GLU A 174 5.73 -7.44 16.07
N THR A 175 5.64 -6.16 16.41
CA THR A 175 4.51 -5.61 17.18
C THR A 175 3.21 -5.62 16.37
N ALA A 176 3.27 -5.50 15.04
CA ALA A 176 2.08 -5.46 14.21
C ALA A 176 1.37 -6.83 14.12
N VAL A 177 2.13 -7.92 14.00
CA VAL A 177 1.60 -9.30 13.98
C VAL A 177 0.81 -9.60 15.25
N ASN A 178 1.36 -9.23 16.41
CA ASN A 178 0.68 -9.39 17.70
C ASN A 178 -0.65 -8.63 17.75
N CYS A 179 -0.68 -7.39 17.24
CA CYS A 179 -1.91 -6.60 17.17
C CYS A 179 -3.00 -7.27 16.33
N TYR A 180 -2.64 -7.94 15.23
CA TYR A 180 -3.59 -8.67 14.41
C TYR A 180 -4.11 -9.93 15.08
N HIS A 181 -3.24 -10.71 15.75
CA HIS A 181 -3.69 -11.87 16.52
C HIS A 181 -4.62 -11.47 17.67
N GLU A 182 -4.34 -10.35 18.35
CA GLU A 182 -5.24 -9.79 19.36
C GLU A 182 -6.59 -9.40 18.76
N ALA A 183 -6.61 -8.73 17.60
CA ALA A 183 -7.84 -8.36 16.90
C ALA A 183 -8.68 -9.59 16.54
N ILE A 184 -8.07 -10.67 16.05
CA ILE A 184 -8.73 -11.94 15.74
C ILE A 184 -9.30 -12.59 17.00
N LYS A 185 -8.54 -12.61 18.10
CA LYS A 185 -9.02 -13.16 19.38
C LYS A 185 -10.21 -12.37 19.94
N LEU A 186 -10.24 -11.07 19.72
CA LEU A 186 -11.32 -10.19 20.15
C LEU A 186 -12.57 -10.35 19.29
N ASN A 187 -12.40 -10.51 17.97
CA ASN A 187 -13.47 -10.72 17.02
C ASN A 187 -13.05 -11.76 15.95
N PRO A 188 -13.37 -13.05 16.15
CA PRO A 188 -12.99 -14.12 15.20
C PRO A 188 -13.63 -14.00 13.81
N GLN A 189 -14.70 -13.20 13.68
CA GLN A 189 -15.37 -12.97 12.39
C GLN A 189 -14.78 -11.77 11.63
N PHE A 190 -13.74 -11.13 12.18
CA PHE A 190 -13.12 -9.97 11.58
C PHE A 190 -12.09 -10.39 10.51
N SER A 191 -12.46 -10.23 9.24
CA SER A 191 -11.64 -10.69 8.11
C SER A 191 -10.39 -9.84 7.84
N TRP A 192 -10.40 -8.55 8.17
CA TRP A 192 -9.30 -7.62 7.87
C TRP A 192 -7.94 -7.99 8.49
N PRO A 193 -7.86 -8.38 9.79
CA PRO A 193 -6.62 -8.88 10.39
C PRO A 193 -5.99 -10.05 9.64
N HIS A 194 -6.78 -11.02 9.17
CA HIS A 194 -6.29 -12.15 8.39
C HIS A 194 -5.66 -11.67 7.07
N ASN A 195 -6.31 -10.74 6.36
CA ASN A 195 -5.71 -10.15 5.17
C ASN A 195 -4.40 -9.39 5.48
N SER A 196 -4.34 -8.65 6.60
CA SER A 196 -3.13 -7.93 7.00
C SER A 196 -2.00 -8.86 7.43
N LEU A 197 -2.28 -9.96 8.13
CA LEU A 197 -1.32 -11.02 8.45
C LEU A 197 -0.80 -11.66 7.16
N GLY A 198 -1.68 -12.01 6.23
CA GLY A 198 -1.28 -12.57 4.94
C GLY A 198 -0.33 -11.65 4.17
N LEU A 199 -0.58 -10.33 4.19
CA LEU A 199 0.35 -9.35 3.60
C LEU A 199 1.71 -9.34 4.32
N THR A 200 1.72 -9.42 5.65
CA THR A 200 2.95 -9.48 6.47
C THR A 200 3.78 -10.72 6.14
N TYR A 201 3.15 -11.90 6.14
CA TYR A 201 3.83 -13.16 5.87
C TYR A 201 4.36 -13.20 4.43
N ARG A 202 3.58 -12.71 3.46
CA ARG A 202 4.02 -12.62 2.06
C ARG A 202 5.22 -11.69 1.89
N TYR A 203 5.27 -10.56 2.62
CA TYR A 203 6.42 -9.66 2.60
C TYR A 203 7.71 -10.36 3.06
N HIS A 204 7.60 -11.19 4.10
CA HIS A 204 8.70 -12.04 4.60
C HIS A 204 8.93 -13.31 3.79
N LYS A 205 8.25 -13.48 2.64
CA LYS A 205 8.28 -14.70 1.81
C LYS A 205 7.84 -15.97 2.54
N ASN A 206 7.12 -15.84 3.66
CA ASN A 206 6.46 -16.96 4.30
C ASN A 206 5.12 -17.22 3.59
N PHE A 207 5.20 -17.84 2.42
CA PHE A 207 4.08 -17.93 1.49
C PHE A 207 2.97 -18.89 1.95
N ALA A 208 3.30 -19.98 2.65
CA ALA A 208 2.28 -20.93 3.10
C ALA A 208 1.35 -20.30 4.14
N GLU A 209 1.92 -19.60 5.13
CA GLU A 209 1.18 -18.87 6.13
C GLU A 209 0.42 -17.70 5.51
N ALA A 210 1.02 -17.00 4.53
CA ALA A 210 0.32 -15.95 3.80
C ALA A 210 -0.94 -16.47 3.09
N ASP A 211 -0.81 -17.59 2.38
CA ASP A 211 -1.91 -18.20 1.64
C ASP A 211 -3.04 -18.65 2.58
N LYS A 212 -2.68 -19.24 3.73
CA LYS A 212 -3.64 -19.65 4.77
C LYS A 212 -4.43 -18.46 5.30
N GLU A 213 -3.75 -17.37 5.65
CA GLU A 213 -4.40 -16.17 6.19
C GLU A 213 -5.28 -15.48 5.13
N PHE A 214 -4.86 -15.41 3.86
CA PHE A 214 -5.74 -14.90 2.81
C PHE A 214 -6.96 -15.79 2.58
N GLN A 215 -6.81 -17.11 2.62
CA GLN A 215 -7.93 -18.05 2.51
C GLN A 215 -8.92 -17.87 3.65
N GLU A 216 -8.45 -17.65 4.87
CA GLU A 216 -9.33 -17.39 6.02
C GLU A 216 -10.07 -16.05 5.89
N ALA A 217 -9.39 -15.00 5.42
CA ALA A 217 -10.04 -13.73 5.11
C ALA A 217 -11.14 -13.88 4.04
N ILE A 218 -10.91 -14.70 3.01
CA ILE A 218 -11.90 -15.04 1.97
C ILE A 218 -13.06 -15.85 2.58
N ARG A 219 -12.78 -16.83 3.45
CA ARG A 219 -13.81 -17.65 4.09
C ARG A 219 -14.76 -16.79 4.93
N LEU A 220 -14.21 -15.81 5.66
CA LEU A 220 -14.97 -14.90 6.51
C LEU A 220 -15.78 -13.87 5.74
N TYR A 221 -15.25 -13.37 4.61
CA TYR A 221 -15.95 -12.41 3.76
C TYR A 221 -15.70 -12.68 2.27
N PRO A 222 -16.43 -13.63 1.66
CA PRO A 222 -16.16 -14.12 0.30
C PRO A 222 -16.28 -13.08 -0.80
N GLU A 223 -17.13 -12.07 -0.59
CA GLU A 223 -17.43 -10.99 -1.53
C GLU A 223 -16.32 -9.94 -1.61
N ASN A 224 -15.39 -9.93 -0.63
CA ASN A 224 -14.26 -9.01 -0.63
C ASN A 224 -13.20 -9.46 -1.64
N THR A 225 -13.10 -8.75 -2.75
CA THR A 225 -12.14 -9.03 -3.83
C THR A 225 -10.67 -8.84 -3.41
N ARG A 226 -10.38 -8.12 -2.32
CA ARG A 226 -9.01 -7.77 -1.94
C ARG A 226 -8.18 -8.97 -1.43
N PRO A 227 -8.65 -9.79 -0.47
CA PRO A 227 -8.01 -11.05 -0.13
C PRO A 227 -7.82 -11.98 -1.34
N HIS A 228 -8.80 -12.08 -2.25
CA HIS A 228 -8.64 -12.86 -3.49
C HIS A 228 -7.49 -12.33 -4.34
N TYR A 229 -7.40 -11.02 -4.54
CA TYR A 229 -6.31 -10.39 -5.28
C TYR A 229 -4.95 -10.62 -4.62
N ASN A 230 -4.88 -10.50 -3.29
CA ASN A 230 -3.63 -10.73 -2.56
C ASN A 230 -3.18 -12.20 -2.61
N LEU A 231 -4.11 -13.15 -2.53
CA LEU A 231 -3.83 -14.57 -2.72
C LEU A 231 -3.35 -14.86 -4.15
N ALA A 232 -4.00 -14.30 -5.16
CA ALA A 232 -3.58 -14.44 -6.56
C ALA A 232 -2.15 -13.91 -6.79
N VAL A 233 -1.82 -12.76 -6.19
CA VAL A 233 -0.47 -12.21 -6.21
C VAL A 233 0.52 -13.10 -5.45
N SER A 234 0.11 -13.71 -4.33
CA SER A 234 0.93 -14.68 -3.60
C SER A 234 1.29 -15.88 -4.49
N TYR A 235 0.31 -16.48 -5.15
CA TYR A 235 0.53 -17.56 -6.11
C TYR A 235 1.44 -17.16 -7.27
N PHE A 236 1.27 -15.94 -7.80
CA PHE A 236 2.15 -15.40 -8.83
C PHE A 236 3.61 -15.32 -8.34
N MET A 237 3.85 -14.81 -7.14
CA MET A 237 5.20 -14.70 -6.56
C MET A 237 5.84 -16.08 -6.31
N GLN A 238 5.02 -17.09 -6.03
CA GLN A 238 5.44 -18.49 -5.90
C GLN A 238 5.63 -19.20 -7.25
N LYS A 239 5.44 -18.50 -8.39
CA LYS A 239 5.43 -19.08 -9.75
C LYS A 239 4.35 -20.15 -9.98
N ARG A 240 3.31 -20.18 -9.13
CA ARG A 240 2.13 -21.03 -9.26
C ARG A 240 1.14 -20.39 -10.25
N PHE A 241 1.58 -20.26 -11.50
CA PHE A 241 0.85 -19.53 -12.53
C PHE A 241 -0.57 -20.06 -12.81
N PRO A 242 -0.85 -21.37 -12.83
CA PRO A 242 -2.23 -21.87 -13.01
C PRO A 242 -3.17 -21.43 -11.89
N ASP A 243 -2.72 -21.48 -10.64
CA ASP A 243 -3.51 -21.07 -9.47
C ASP A 243 -3.76 -19.56 -9.48
N ALA A 244 -2.71 -18.78 -9.81
CA ALA A 244 -2.81 -17.33 -9.95
C ALA A 244 -3.77 -16.92 -11.07
N GLU A 245 -3.67 -17.54 -12.25
CA GLU A 245 -4.56 -17.29 -13.39
C GLU A 245 -6.01 -17.57 -13.03
N LYS A 246 -6.29 -18.73 -12.39
CA LYS A 246 -7.63 -19.07 -11.92
C LYS A 246 -8.18 -17.98 -10.99
N LYS A 247 -7.39 -17.57 -9.98
CA LYS A 247 -7.83 -16.54 -9.03
C LYS A 247 -8.02 -15.16 -9.66
N PHE A 248 -7.17 -14.74 -10.59
CA PHE A 248 -7.38 -13.48 -11.32
C PHE A 248 -8.63 -13.51 -12.19
N ARG A 249 -8.99 -14.65 -12.78
CA ARG A 249 -10.26 -14.80 -13.51
C ARG A 249 -11.48 -14.78 -12.59
N GLU A 250 -11.40 -15.39 -11.41
CA GLU A 250 -12.46 -15.28 -10.39
C GLU A 250 -12.67 -13.82 -9.97
N ILE A 251 -11.58 -13.06 -9.79
CA ILE A 251 -11.68 -11.61 -9.50
C ILE A 251 -12.38 -10.87 -10.63
N LEU A 252 -12.10 -11.18 -11.89
CA LEU A 252 -12.76 -10.55 -13.04
C LEU A 252 -14.25 -10.94 -13.18
N GLN A 253 -14.67 -12.08 -12.62
CA GLN A 253 -16.09 -12.43 -12.52
C GLN A 253 -16.80 -11.59 -11.44
N MET A 254 -16.12 -11.31 -10.34
CA MET A 254 -16.65 -10.49 -9.23
C MET A 254 -16.60 -8.98 -9.55
N ASP A 255 -15.52 -8.53 -10.18
CA ASP A 255 -15.24 -7.15 -10.56
C ASP A 255 -14.68 -7.10 -11.99
N PRO A 256 -15.55 -7.03 -13.01
CA PRO A 256 -15.15 -6.91 -14.42
C PRO A 256 -14.35 -5.63 -14.74
N GLN A 257 -14.32 -4.64 -13.84
CA GLN A 257 -13.57 -3.39 -14.01
C GLN A 257 -12.18 -3.45 -13.36
N CYS A 258 -11.75 -4.62 -12.88
CA CYS A 258 -10.44 -4.78 -12.25
C CYS A 258 -9.30 -4.81 -13.28
N TYR A 259 -8.94 -3.66 -13.84
CA TYR A 259 -7.81 -3.51 -14.79
C TYR A 259 -6.48 -4.07 -14.26
N ARG A 260 -6.30 -4.08 -12.93
CA ARG A 260 -5.10 -4.65 -12.28
C ARG A 260 -5.03 -6.17 -12.44
N ALA A 261 -6.17 -6.86 -12.46
CA ALA A 261 -6.24 -8.31 -12.68
C ALA A 261 -5.86 -8.65 -14.13
N HIS A 262 -6.40 -7.93 -15.12
CA HIS A 262 -5.98 -8.05 -16.53
C HIS A 262 -4.47 -7.87 -16.71
N ASN A 263 -3.87 -6.83 -16.14
CA ASN A 263 -2.42 -6.67 -16.19
C ASN A 263 -1.64 -7.82 -15.51
N ARG A 264 -2.18 -8.45 -14.47
CA ARG A 264 -1.55 -9.62 -13.83
C ARG A 264 -1.68 -10.87 -14.69
N LEU A 265 -2.81 -11.08 -15.35
CA LEU A 265 -2.99 -12.14 -16.35
C LEU A 265 -2.03 -11.96 -17.52
N GLY A 266 -1.86 -10.74 -18.01
CA GLY A 266 -0.89 -10.44 -19.06
C GLY A 266 0.54 -10.82 -18.67
N LEU A 267 0.96 -10.47 -17.44
CA LEU A 267 2.26 -10.89 -16.90
C LEU A 267 2.38 -12.42 -16.78
N ILE A 268 1.32 -13.10 -16.33
CA ILE A 268 1.30 -14.58 -16.27
C ILE A 268 1.48 -15.19 -17.66
N HIS A 269 0.80 -14.64 -18.66
CA HIS A 269 0.91 -15.10 -20.05
C HIS A 269 2.31 -14.89 -20.61
N LEU A 270 2.99 -13.77 -20.30
CA LEU A 270 4.39 -13.57 -20.66
C LEU A 270 5.32 -14.61 -20.04
N GLU A 271 5.18 -14.89 -18.74
CA GLU A 271 5.97 -15.92 -18.05
C GLU A 271 5.80 -17.33 -18.65
N GLN A 272 4.67 -17.56 -19.33
CA GLN A 272 4.37 -18.82 -20.03
C GLN A 272 4.66 -18.77 -21.54
N GLY A 273 5.25 -17.68 -22.05
CA GLY A 273 5.56 -17.51 -23.47
C GLY A 273 4.35 -17.24 -24.38
N ARG A 274 3.18 -16.97 -23.80
CA ARG A 274 1.91 -16.72 -24.52
C ARG A 274 1.77 -15.22 -24.84
N THR A 275 2.66 -14.69 -25.67
CA THR A 275 2.78 -13.25 -25.94
C THR A 275 1.53 -12.60 -26.51
N ASP A 276 0.81 -13.27 -27.43
CA ASP A 276 -0.44 -12.72 -27.99
C ASP A 276 -1.54 -12.56 -26.93
N LYS A 277 -1.70 -13.54 -26.03
CA LYS A 277 -2.64 -13.45 -24.92
C LYS A 277 -2.23 -12.38 -23.92
N ALA A 278 -0.93 -12.22 -23.69
CA ALA A 278 -0.44 -11.16 -22.82
C ALA A 278 -0.81 -9.77 -23.36
N GLU A 279 -0.64 -9.56 -24.67
CA GLU A 279 -1.02 -8.33 -25.35
C GLU A 279 -2.52 -8.04 -25.21
N GLU A 280 -3.38 -9.03 -25.44
CA GLU A 280 -4.84 -8.91 -25.27
C GLU A 280 -5.20 -8.45 -23.86
N GLU A 281 -4.63 -9.08 -22.84
CA GLU A 281 -4.87 -8.74 -21.44
C GLU A 281 -4.37 -7.32 -21.08
N PHE A 282 -3.18 -6.92 -21.56
CA PHE A 282 -2.71 -5.55 -21.33
C PHE A 282 -3.57 -4.51 -22.04
N LYS A 283 -4.09 -4.82 -23.23
CA LYS A 283 -5.02 -3.95 -23.96
C LYS A 283 -6.34 -3.81 -23.21
N GLU A 284 -6.90 -4.89 -22.66
CA GLU A 284 -8.14 -4.80 -21.88
C GLU A 284 -7.94 -3.99 -20.59
N ALA A 285 -6.79 -4.15 -19.92
CA ALA A 285 -6.42 -3.29 -18.79
C ALA A 285 -6.41 -1.78 -19.16
N LEU A 286 -5.86 -1.44 -20.34
CA LEU A 286 -5.78 -0.05 -20.82
C LEU A 286 -7.10 0.47 -21.39
N LYS A 287 -7.98 -0.41 -21.84
CA LYS A 287 -9.34 -0.04 -22.24
C LYS A 287 -10.17 0.41 -21.02
N ILE A 288 -9.98 -0.26 -19.88
CA ILE A 288 -10.64 0.08 -18.62
C ILE A 288 -9.97 1.31 -17.96
N GLU A 289 -8.64 1.33 -17.87
CA GLU A 289 -7.86 2.43 -17.31
C GLU A 289 -6.76 2.88 -18.29
N PRO A 290 -7.05 3.84 -19.18
CA PRO A 290 -6.12 4.29 -20.23
C PRO A 290 -4.77 4.80 -19.71
N ASN A 291 -4.74 5.36 -18.50
CA ASN A 291 -3.54 5.93 -17.90
C ASN A 291 -2.78 4.93 -17.00
N TYR A 292 -3.09 3.64 -17.08
CA TYR A 292 -2.41 2.64 -16.25
C TYR A 292 -0.99 2.36 -16.72
N ALA A 293 -0.04 3.15 -16.19
CA ALA A 293 1.38 3.13 -16.58
C ALA A 293 2.04 1.74 -16.57
N LYS A 294 1.61 0.82 -15.68
CA LYS A 294 2.16 -0.54 -15.63
C LYS A 294 1.78 -1.36 -16.86
N ALA A 295 0.52 -1.30 -17.29
CA ALA A 295 0.09 -2.01 -18.50
C ALA A 295 0.71 -1.39 -19.75
N GLN A 296 0.82 -0.06 -19.83
CA GLN A 296 1.52 0.63 -20.92
C GLN A 296 2.98 0.15 -21.04
N LYS A 297 3.71 0.12 -19.92
CA LYS A 297 5.10 -0.35 -19.86
C LYS A 297 5.25 -1.81 -20.27
N ASN A 298 4.29 -2.67 -19.91
CA ASN A 298 4.34 -4.09 -20.25
C ASN A 298 3.94 -4.37 -21.72
N LEU A 299 3.05 -3.56 -22.28
CA LEU A 299 2.56 -3.68 -23.65
C LEU A 299 3.57 -3.18 -24.68
N LEU A 300 4.30 -2.11 -24.35
CA LEU A 300 5.19 -1.42 -25.30
C LEU A 300 6.22 -2.34 -25.98
N PRO A 301 6.97 -3.21 -25.26
CA PRO A 301 7.92 -4.11 -25.90
C PRO A 301 7.26 -5.08 -26.90
N LEU A 302 6.03 -5.52 -26.62
CA LEU A 302 5.30 -6.46 -27.49
C LEU A 302 4.92 -5.80 -28.82
N LEU A 303 4.50 -4.52 -28.76
CA LEU A 303 4.16 -3.75 -29.97
C LEU A 303 5.41 -3.47 -30.81
N GLN A 304 6.52 -3.10 -30.18
CA GLN A 304 7.79 -2.86 -30.86
C GLN A 304 8.31 -4.12 -31.56
N GLU A 305 8.18 -5.29 -30.92
CA GLU A 305 8.56 -6.56 -31.53
C GLU A 305 7.67 -6.90 -32.73
N LYS A 306 6.35 -6.66 -32.65
CA LYS A 306 5.42 -6.86 -33.78
C LYS A 306 5.72 -5.94 -34.94
N GLU A 307 5.98 -4.66 -34.68
CA GLU A 307 6.36 -3.68 -35.70
C GLU A 307 7.65 -4.09 -36.41
N LYS A 308 8.68 -4.48 -35.64
CA LYS A 308 9.95 -4.96 -36.21
C LYS A 308 9.76 -6.20 -37.09
N LYS A 309 8.99 -7.19 -36.64
CA LYS A 309 8.69 -8.40 -37.43
C LYS A 309 7.92 -8.07 -38.71
N ALA A 310 6.98 -7.13 -38.65
CA ALA A 310 6.23 -6.68 -39.82
C ALA A 310 7.16 -5.98 -40.84
N GLU A 311 8.10 -5.17 -40.37
CA GLU A 311 9.07 -4.50 -41.24
C GLU A 311 10.07 -5.48 -41.87
N GLU A 312 10.59 -6.43 -41.10
CA GLU A 312 11.44 -7.52 -41.62
C GLU A 312 10.70 -8.36 -42.67
N GLN A 313 9.41 -8.63 -42.48
CA GLN A 313 8.60 -9.36 -43.45
C GLN A 313 8.42 -8.57 -44.75
N LYS A 314 8.08 -7.27 -44.67
CA LYS A 314 7.96 -6.40 -45.84
C LYS A 314 9.26 -6.35 -46.63
N GLN A 315 10.39 -6.21 -45.94
CA GLN A 315 11.71 -6.18 -46.58
C GLN A 315 12.02 -7.50 -47.32
N ARG A 316 11.71 -8.65 -46.69
CA ARG A 316 11.87 -9.97 -47.34
C ARG A 316 10.98 -10.13 -48.56
N GLU A 317 9.75 -9.63 -48.52
CA GLU A 317 8.82 -9.66 -49.66
C GLU A 317 9.34 -8.79 -50.82
N LEU A 318 9.80 -7.57 -50.52
CA LEU A 318 10.42 -6.67 -51.50
C LEU A 318 11.66 -7.30 -52.16
N GLU A 319 12.52 -7.96 -51.39
CA GLU A 319 13.70 -8.65 -51.91
C GLU A 319 13.33 -9.83 -52.81
N ARG A 320 12.31 -10.59 -52.45
CA ARG A 320 11.77 -11.68 -53.28
C ARG A 320 11.20 -11.16 -54.60
N GLU A 321 10.49 -10.04 -54.58
CA GLU A 321 9.97 -9.41 -55.80
C GLU A 321 11.09 -8.91 -56.72
N LYS A 322 12.11 -8.23 -56.16
CA LYS A 322 13.30 -7.80 -56.90
C LYS A 322 14.05 -8.97 -57.51
N ALA A 323 14.18 -10.09 -56.79
CA ALA A 323 14.83 -11.30 -57.32
C ALA A 323 14.03 -11.89 -58.50
N ARG A 324 12.72 -12.02 -58.37
CA ARG A 324 11.82 -12.48 -59.45
C ARG A 324 11.86 -11.57 -60.67
N ALA A 325 11.93 -10.25 -60.49
CA ALA A 325 12.05 -9.30 -61.59
C ALA A 325 13.35 -9.51 -62.37
N LYS A 326 14.48 -9.64 -61.65
CA LYS A 326 15.80 -9.92 -62.26
C LYS A 326 15.84 -11.25 -63.02
N GLU A 327 15.20 -12.30 -62.49
CA GLU A 327 15.11 -13.58 -63.20
C GLU A 327 14.31 -13.47 -64.49
N LYS A 328 13.16 -12.78 -64.46
CA LYS A 328 12.36 -12.52 -65.67
C LYS A 328 13.11 -11.71 -66.73
N GLU A 329 13.92 -10.74 -66.32
CA GLU A 329 14.79 -10.00 -67.24
C GLU A 329 15.83 -10.91 -67.88
N LYS A 330 16.54 -11.72 -67.08
CA LYS A 330 17.50 -12.71 -67.59
C LYS A 330 16.87 -13.72 -68.55
N GLU A 331 15.66 -14.18 -68.29
CA GLU A 331 14.95 -15.09 -69.21
C GLU A 331 14.56 -14.40 -70.51
N LYS A 332 14.18 -13.12 -70.48
CA LYS A 332 13.91 -12.33 -71.69
C LYS A 332 15.18 -12.11 -72.51
N GLU A 333 16.31 -11.87 -71.85
CA GLU A 333 17.61 -11.73 -72.51
C GLU A 333 18.06 -13.03 -73.17
N LYS A 334 17.86 -14.20 -72.53
CA LYS A 334 18.20 -15.50 -73.13
C LYS A 334 17.31 -15.91 -74.32
N LYS A 335 16.15 -15.29 -74.48
CA LYS A 335 15.19 -15.57 -75.57
C LYS A 335 15.33 -14.61 -76.76
N LYS A 336 16.15 -13.57 -76.63
CA LYS A 336 16.58 -12.70 -77.74
C LYS A 336 17.92 -13.19 -78.27
#